data_AF-A0A2D5JLI3-F1
#
_entry.id   AF-A0A2D5JLI3-F1
#
_cell.length_a   1.000
_cell.length_b   1.000
_cell.length_c   1.000
_cell.angle_alpha   90.00
_cell.angle_beta   90.00
_cell.angle_gamma   90.00
#
_symmetry.space_group_name_H-M   'P 1'
#
loop_
_entity.id
_entity.type
_entity.pdbx_description
1 polymer ?
#
loop_
_entity_poly.entity_id
_entity_poly.type
_entity_poly.pdbx_seq_one_letter_code
_entity_poly.pdbx_strand_id
1 'polypeptide(L)'
;MSQRTVKIIYYTATSLLSALMLSSGVSYFLNHAAVAESFSTLGYPAHLVYPLAIAKLLGIVAIWTKLSNTLKEWAYAGFFFDFLIAFAAHFYAGDGEFVGALVAMLLLLVSYRFEKSLTAA
;
A
#
# COMPACT_ATOMS: atom_id res chain seq x y z
N MET A 1 -16.66 20.31 5.05
CA MET A 1 -16.52 19.98 3.61
C MET A 1 -17.82 19.38 3.11
N SER A 2 -18.16 19.55 1.83
CA SER A 2 -19.35 18.88 1.27
C SER A 2 -19.13 17.36 1.19
N GLN A 3 -20.21 16.57 1.30
CA GLN A 3 -20.16 15.11 1.13
C GLN A 3 -19.58 14.69 -0.22
N ARG A 4 -19.85 15.47 -1.28
CA ARG A 4 -19.28 15.25 -2.61
C ARG A 4 -17.76 15.38 -2.60
N THR A 5 -17.23 16.42 -1.94
CA THR A 5 -15.78 16.65 -1.86
C THR A 5 -15.08 15.53 -1.09
N VAL A 6 -15.65 15.07 0.03
CA VAL A 6 -15.11 13.95 0.83
C VAL A 6 -15.02 12.68 -0.02
N LYS A 7 -16.09 12.34 -0.77
CA LYS A 7 -16.10 11.18 -1.67
C LYS A 7 -15.02 11.28 -2.74
N ILE A 8 -14.89 12.43 -3.40
CA ILE A 8 -13.88 12.63 -4.45
C ILE A 8 -12.47 12.36 -3.89
N ILE A 9 -12.13 12.97 -2.75
CA ILE A 9 -10.80 12.80 -2.15
C ILE A 9 -10.54 11.33 -1.78
N TYR A 10 -11.51 10.68 -1.13
CA TYR A 10 -11.42 9.27 -0.78
C TYR A 10 -11.16 8.40 -2.01
N TYR A 11 -12.00 8.50 -3.04
CA TYR A 11 -11.87 7.64 -4.22
C TYR A 11 -10.62 7.96 -5.04
N THR A 12 -10.21 9.22 -5.15
CA THR A 12 -8.95 9.58 -5.82
C THR A 12 -7.76 8.98 -5.09
N ALA A 13 -7.64 9.19 -3.76
CA ALA A 13 -6.52 8.67 -2.99
C ALA A 13 -6.48 7.13 -3.00
N THR A 14 -7.64 6.50 -2.83
CA THR A 14 -7.76 5.03 -2.79
C THR A 14 -7.45 4.40 -4.16
N SER A 15 -7.89 5.01 -5.26
CA SER A 15 -7.57 4.53 -6.62
C SER A 15 -6.09 4.67 -6.95
N LEU A 16 -5.46 5.81 -6.61
CA LEU A 16 -4.03 6.00 -6.82
C LEU A 16 -3.19 5.03 -5.98
N LEU A 17 -3.54 4.86 -4.70
CA LEU A 17 -2.92 3.85 -3.84
C LEU A 17 -3.06 2.45 -4.44
N SER A 18 -4.26 2.10 -4.90
CA SER A 18 -4.54 0.79 -5.49
C SER A 18 -3.75 0.57 -6.77
N ALA A 19 -3.60 1.59 -7.63
CA ALA A 19 -2.78 1.50 -8.83
C ALA A 19 -1.30 1.25 -8.50
N LEU A 20 -0.76 1.94 -7.49
CA LEU A 20 0.61 1.69 -7.00
C LEU A 20 0.76 0.26 -6.46
N MET A 21 -0.18 -0.20 -5.63
CA MET A 21 -0.12 -1.54 -5.05
C MET A 21 -0.35 -2.65 -6.06
N LEU A 22 -1.20 -2.43 -7.07
CA LEU A 22 -1.39 -3.36 -8.18
C LEU A 22 -0.16 -3.44 -9.05
N SER A 23 0.42 -2.31 -9.45
CA SER A 23 1.63 -2.30 -10.28
C SER A 23 2.81 -2.97 -9.58
N SER A 24 3.02 -2.69 -8.29
CA SER A 24 4.03 -3.37 -7.46
C SER A 24 3.70 -4.85 -7.26
N GLY A 25 2.48 -5.21 -6.88
CA GLY A 25 2.09 -6.59 -6.63
C GLY A 25 2.17 -7.45 -7.90
N VAL A 26 1.75 -6.93 -9.05
CA VAL A 26 1.85 -7.63 -10.35
C VAL A 26 3.31 -7.77 -10.78
N SER A 27 4.16 -6.76 -10.57
CA SER A 27 5.58 -6.86 -10.93
C SER A 27 6.31 -7.93 -10.14
N TYR A 28 5.87 -8.24 -8.91
CA TYR A 28 6.44 -9.33 -8.11
C TYR A 28 6.19 -10.70 -8.74
N PHE A 29 5.07 -10.87 -9.46
CA PHE A 29 4.79 -12.10 -10.21
C PHE A 29 5.47 -12.13 -11.58
N LEU A 30 5.44 -11.01 -12.31
CA LEU A 30 5.99 -10.95 -13.67
C LEU A 30 7.52 -10.89 -13.71
N ASN A 31 8.14 -10.24 -12.72
CA ASN A 31 9.57 -9.95 -12.66
C ASN A 31 10.21 -10.48 -11.36
N HIS A 32 9.76 -11.66 -10.89
CA HIS A 32 10.15 -12.21 -9.60
C HIS A 32 11.68 -12.21 -9.36
N ALA A 33 12.48 -12.60 -10.36
CA ALA A 33 13.94 -12.66 -10.21
C ALA A 33 14.55 -11.28 -9.86
N ALA A 34 14.16 -10.24 -10.59
CA ALA A 34 14.64 -8.87 -10.35
C ALA A 34 14.14 -8.32 -8.99
N VAL A 35 12.89 -8.63 -8.63
CA VAL A 35 12.34 -8.23 -7.33
C VAL A 35 13.03 -8.96 -6.18
N ALA A 36 13.28 -10.26 -6.31
CA ALA A 36 14.00 -11.05 -5.31
C ALA A 36 15.45 -10.56 -5.11
N GLU A 37 16.11 -10.14 -6.20
CA GLU A 37 17.43 -9.51 -6.13
C GLU A 37 17.36 -8.17 -5.38
N SER A 38 16.40 -7.30 -5.72
CA SER A 38 16.17 -6.03 -5.00
C SER A 38 15.86 -6.24 -3.50
N PHE A 39 15.08 -7.26 -3.14
CA PHE A 39 14.87 -7.62 -1.73
C PHE A 39 16.18 -8.03 -1.07
N SER A 40 17.00 -8.82 -1.75
CA SER A 40 18.27 -9.30 -1.22
C SER A 40 19.28 -8.17 -1.03
N THR A 41 19.34 -7.19 -1.93
CA THR A 41 20.20 -6.00 -1.77
C THR A 41 19.76 -5.11 -0.61
N LEU A 42 18.46 -5.09 -0.30
CA LEU A 42 17.89 -4.42 0.87
C LEU A 42 17.98 -5.25 2.17
N GLY A 43 18.56 -6.45 2.11
CA GLY A 43 18.73 -7.34 3.28
C GLY A 43 17.49 -8.17 3.65
N TYR A 44 16.49 -8.24 2.77
CA TYR A 44 15.29 -9.06 2.94
C TYR A 44 15.40 -10.40 2.22
N PRO A 45 14.86 -11.49 2.80
CA PRO A 45 14.89 -12.78 2.16
C PRO A 45 13.88 -12.87 1.01
N ALA A 46 14.30 -13.46 -0.12
CA ALA A 46 13.51 -13.57 -1.35
C ALA A 46 12.15 -14.29 -1.20
N HIS A 47 12.00 -15.17 -0.21
CA HIS A 47 10.73 -15.87 0.02
C HIS A 47 9.59 -14.93 0.46
N LEU A 48 9.89 -13.69 0.84
CA LEU A 48 8.86 -12.68 1.19
C LEU A 48 8.15 -12.09 -0.04
N VAL A 49 8.72 -12.21 -1.24
CA VAL A 49 8.18 -11.58 -2.46
C VAL A 49 6.74 -12.03 -2.71
N TYR A 50 6.47 -13.32 -2.92
CA TYR A 50 5.10 -13.76 -3.21
C TYR A 50 4.10 -13.55 -2.06
N PRO A 51 4.40 -13.88 -0.79
CA PRO A 51 3.51 -13.57 0.32
C PRO A 51 3.12 -12.09 0.37
N LEU A 52 4.09 -11.19 0.16
CA LEU A 52 3.83 -9.75 0.17
C LEU A 52 3.01 -9.29 -1.05
N ALA A 53 3.24 -9.87 -2.22
CA ALA A 53 2.41 -9.62 -3.41
C ALA A 53 0.94 -10.00 -3.17
N ILE A 54 0.71 -11.19 -2.61
CA ILE A 54 -0.64 -11.68 -2.27
C ILE A 54 -1.28 -10.76 -1.22
N ALA A 55 -0.54 -10.39 -0.17
CA ALA A 55 -1.03 -9.48 0.86
C ALA A 55 -1.42 -8.11 0.29
N LYS A 56 -0.64 -7.56 -0.65
CA LYS A 56 -0.97 -6.31 -1.36
C LYS A 56 -2.31 -6.43 -2.10
N LEU A 57 -2.53 -7.51 -2.85
CA LEU A 57 -3.79 -7.72 -3.58
C LEU A 57 -4.99 -7.88 -2.63
N LEU A 58 -4.84 -8.69 -1.59
CA LEU A 58 -5.89 -8.89 -0.59
C LEU A 58 -6.21 -7.59 0.18
N GLY A 59 -5.19 -6.78 0.48
CA GLY A 59 -5.36 -5.48 1.11
C GLY A 59 -6.20 -4.52 0.27
N ILE A 60 -5.95 -4.46 -1.04
CA ILE A 60 -6.78 -3.67 -1.97
C ILE A 60 -8.22 -4.17 -1.97
N VAL A 61 -8.43 -5.48 -2.09
CA VAL A 61 -9.77 -6.08 -2.06
C VAL A 61 -10.51 -5.75 -0.76
N ALA A 62 -9.83 -5.84 0.39
CA ALA A 62 -10.42 -5.51 1.68
C ALA A 62 -10.85 -4.04 1.79
N ILE A 63 -10.03 -3.11 1.28
CA ILE A 63 -10.35 -1.66 1.31
C ILE A 63 -11.55 -1.33 0.41
N TRP A 64 -11.61 -1.88 -0.80
CA TRP A 64 -12.66 -1.54 -1.77
C TRP A 64 -14.00 -2.20 -1.45
N THR A 65 -13.98 -3.48 -1.08
CA THR A 65 -15.22 -4.23 -0.88
C THR A 65 -15.91 -3.89 0.43
N LYS A 66 -15.14 -3.46 1.45
CA LYS A 66 -15.63 -3.13 2.80
C LYS A 66 -16.51 -4.22 3.43
N LEU A 67 -16.34 -5.48 3.01
CA LEU A 67 -17.16 -6.61 3.48
C LEU A 67 -16.97 -6.89 4.98
N SER A 68 -15.80 -6.55 5.52
CA SER A 68 -15.49 -6.68 6.94
C SER A 68 -14.71 -5.45 7.41
N ASN A 69 -15.23 -4.78 8.44
CA ASN A 69 -14.54 -3.67 9.09
C ASN A 69 -13.18 -4.10 9.63
N THR A 70 -13.08 -5.29 10.23
CA THR A 70 -11.81 -5.83 10.76
C THR A 70 -10.78 -6.02 9.66
N LEU A 71 -11.15 -6.67 8.55
CA LEU A 71 -10.22 -6.88 7.43
C LEU A 71 -9.79 -5.57 6.78
N LYS A 72 -10.71 -4.59 6.69
CA LYS A 72 -10.39 -3.25 6.20
C LYS A 72 -9.36 -2.56 7.09
N GLU A 73 -9.54 -2.57 8.41
CA GLU A 73 -8.56 -1.98 9.34
C GLU A 73 -7.22 -2.71 9.29
N TRP A 74 -7.23 -4.05 9.17
CA TRP A 74 -6.01 -4.83 8.99
C TRP A 74 -5.27 -4.48 7.69
N ALA A 75 -6.00 -4.27 6.59
CA ALA A 75 -5.40 -3.84 5.33
C ALA A 75 -4.74 -2.46 5.45
N TYR A 76 -5.42 -1.49 6.08
CA TYR A 76 -4.82 -0.17 6.33
C TYR A 76 -3.57 -0.25 7.23
N ALA A 77 -3.62 -1.02 8.32
CA ALA A 77 -2.48 -1.22 9.21
C ALA A 77 -1.33 -1.95 8.51
N GLY A 78 -1.63 -3.01 7.74
CA GLY A 78 -0.64 -3.77 6.98
C GLY A 78 0.10 -2.92 5.97
N PHE A 79 -0.63 -2.12 5.17
CA PHE A 79 0.00 -1.17 4.24
C PHE A 79 0.81 -0.10 4.96
N PHE A 80 0.35 0.40 6.12
CA PHE A 80 1.09 1.38 6.89
C PHE A 80 2.47 0.83 7.30
N PHE A 81 2.51 -0.39 7.85
CA PHE A 81 3.77 -1.01 8.25
C PHE A 81 4.62 -1.40 7.04
N ASP A 82 4.04 -1.89 5.94
CA ASP A 82 4.76 -2.18 4.68
C ASP A 82 5.49 -0.92 4.18
N PHE A 83 4.80 0.23 4.12
CA PHE A 83 5.40 1.48 3.64
C PHE A 83 6.41 2.07 4.62
N LEU A 84 6.18 1.95 5.93
CA LEU A 84 7.12 2.39 6.94
C LEU A 84 8.44 1.60 6.86
N ILE A 85 8.35 0.28 6.71
CA ILE A 85 9.51 -0.61 6.60
C ILE A 85 10.22 -0.37 5.25
N ALA A 86 9.48 -0.24 4.15
CA ALA A 86 10.05 0.07 2.84
C ALA A 86 10.79 1.43 2.84
N PHE A 87 10.20 2.45 3.45
CA PHE A 87 10.87 3.75 3.63
C PHE A 87 12.18 3.58 4.40
N ALA A 88 12.15 2.89 5.54
CA ALA A 88 13.35 2.68 6.35
C ALA A 88 14.45 1.92 5.59
N ALA A 89 14.07 0.88 4.83
CA ALA A 89 15.00 0.10 4.02
C ALA A 89 15.74 0.94 2.98
N HIS A 90 14.99 1.67 2.15
CA HIS A 90 15.56 2.53 1.11
C HIS A 90 16.32 3.72 1.69
N PHE A 91 15.81 4.31 2.78
CA PHE A 91 16.50 5.42 3.46
C PHE A 91 17.87 4.99 4.00
N TYR A 92 17.95 3.80 4.62
CA TYR A 92 19.21 3.26 5.15
C TYR A 92 20.14 2.77 4.03
N ALA A 93 19.60 2.22 2.94
CA ALA A 93 20.37 1.84 1.77
C ALA A 93 20.98 3.04 1.04
N GLY A 94 20.40 4.24 1.20
CA GLY A 94 20.89 5.47 0.56
C GLY A 94 20.70 5.48 -0.96
N ASP A 95 19.78 4.68 -1.48
CA ASP A 95 19.51 4.51 -2.92
C ASP A 95 18.60 5.60 -3.51
N GLY A 96 17.94 6.39 -2.67
CA GLY A 96 17.01 7.44 -3.08
C GLY A 96 15.62 6.95 -3.48
N GLU A 97 15.32 5.66 -3.37
CA GLU A 97 14.04 5.07 -3.79
C GLU A 97 12.92 5.18 -2.73
N PHE A 98 13.22 5.78 -1.57
CA PHE A 98 12.27 5.95 -0.46
C PHE A 98 11.05 6.84 -0.80
N VAL A 99 11.11 7.63 -1.88
CA VAL A 99 10.03 8.54 -2.31
C VAL A 99 8.76 7.76 -2.63
N GLY A 100 8.88 6.57 -3.24
CA GLY A 100 7.73 5.73 -3.54
C GLY A 100 6.94 5.33 -2.29
N ALA A 101 7.66 4.96 -1.22
CA ALA A 101 7.06 4.63 0.07
C ALA A 101 6.37 5.83 0.73
N LEU A 102 6.95 7.03 0.64
CA LEU A 102 6.34 8.25 1.17
C LEU A 102 5.05 8.65 0.44
N VAL A 103 5.03 8.54 -0.89
CA VAL A 103 3.83 8.80 -1.69
C VAL A 103 2.74 7.79 -1.36
N ALA A 104 3.07 6.51 -1.28
CA ALA A 104 2.13 5.47 -0.89
C ALA A 104 1.57 5.70 0.53
N MET A 105 2.43 6.07 1.48
CA MET A 105 2.05 6.42 2.85
C MET A 105 1.07 7.61 2.88
N LEU A 106 1.35 8.68 2.15
CA LEU A 106 0.46 9.84 2.10
C LEU A 106 -0.91 9.46 1.55
N LEU A 107 -0.96 8.72 0.44
CA LEU A 107 -2.20 8.25 -0.16
C LEU A 107 -2.99 7.35 0.79
N LEU A 108 -2.31 6.48 1.53
CA LEU A 108 -2.92 5.61 2.54
C LEU A 108 -3.57 6.41 3.68
N LEU A 109 -2.84 7.37 4.25
CA LEU A 109 -3.35 8.20 5.34
C LEU A 109 -4.53 9.06 4.90
N VAL A 110 -4.48 9.64 3.69
CA VAL A 110 -5.60 10.37 3.10
C VAL A 110 -6.79 9.44 2.85
N SER A 111 -6.56 8.27 2.24
CA SER A 111 -7.60 7.27 2.01
C SER A 111 -8.30 6.90 3.32
N TYR A 112 -7.53 6.52 4.35
CA TYR A 112 -8.06 6.14 5.67
C TYR A 112 -8.87 7.27 6.33
N ARG A 113 -8.31 8.48 6.38
CA ARG A 113 -8.94 9.63 7.04
C ARG A 113 -10.29 10.00 6.43
N PHE A 114 -10.39 9.91 5.11
CA PHE A 114 -11.63 10.22 4.38
C PHE A 114 -12.59 9.03 4.35
N GLU A 115 -12.09 7.79 4.42
CA GLU A 115 -12.91 6.59 4.62
C GLU A 115 -13.73 6.69 5.91
N LYS A 116 -13.08 6.99 7.04
CA LYS A 116 -13.74 7.17 8.34
C LYS A 116 -14.80 8.27 8.31
N SER A 117 -14.55 9.33 7.55
CA SER A 117 -15.49 10.46 7.41
C SER A 117 -16.76 10.07 6.64
N LEU A 118 -16.68 9.07 5.76
CA LEU A 118 -17.82 8.56 4.99
C LEU A 118 -18.63 7.50 5.75
N THR A 119 -18.03 6.82 6.73
CA THR A 119 -18.71 5.79 7.55
C THR A 119 -19.34 6.36 8.82
N ALA A 120 -18.89 7.53 9.29
CA ALA A 120 -19.42 8.20 10.48
C ALA A 120 -20.64 9.12 10.19
N ALA A 121 -21.06 9.24 8.93
CA ALA A 121 -22.20 10.04 8.48
C ALA A 121 -23.38 9.14 8.11
#